data_AF-X1AUP3-F1
#
_entry.id   AF-X1AUP3-F1
#
_cell.length_a   1.000
_cell.length_b   1.000
_cell.length_c   1.000
_cell.angle_alpha   90.00
_cell.angle_beta   90.00
_cell.angle_gamma   90.00
#
_symmetry.space_group_name_H-M   'P 1'
#
loop_
_entity.id
_entity.type
_entity.pdbx_description
1 polymer ?
#
loop_
_entity_poly.entity_id
_entity_poly.type
_entity_poly.pdbx_seq_one_letter_code
_entity_poly.pdbx_strand_id
1 'polypeptide(L)'
;LLLEADQQGAVLSEIDVSAIFKVYPSLISKGVRAYEEGRQTILPRRGTVHDLGRSVSHKSVICRKKLTENKSTSQIAQETHHTPEAVDRYLKGLSQVVFCTGKGMNIKDTSFVTSMSEGLVNQYVGLISNLKQDKACFIKHATDGKET
;
A
#
# COMPACT_ATOMS: atom_id res chain seq x y z
N LEU A 1 13.49 -5.69 17.22
CA LEU A 1 13.86 -4.26 17.20
C LEU A 1 12.75 -3.34 16.67
N LEU A 2 12.42 -3.27 15.37
CA LEU A 2 11.42 -2.30 14.88
C LEU A 2 10.06 -2.45 15.58
N LEU A 3 9.57 -3.69 15.73
CA LEU A 3 8.32 -3.98 16.45
C LEU A 3 8.41 -3.65 17.94
N GLU A 4 9.56 -3.88 18.58
CA GLU A 4 9.75 -3.59 20.00
C GLU A 4 9.81 -2.08 20.26
N ALA A 5 10.45 -1.33 19.36
CA ALA A 5 10.48 0.13 19.43
C ALA A 5 9.05 0.69 19.33
N ASP A 6 8.27 0.19 18.37
CA ASP A 6 6.87 0.60 18.18
C ASP A 6 6.01 0.29 19.40
N GLN A 7 6.17 -0.91 19.99
CA GLN A 7 5.51 -1.29 21.24
C GLN A 7 5.84 -0.35 22.42
N GLN A 8 7.01 0.28 22.40
CA GLN A 8 7.45 1.25 23.41
C GLN A 8 7.10 2.70 23.04
N GLY A 9 6.33 2.92 21.97
CA GLY A 9 5.94 4.24 21.49
C GLY A 9 7.04 4.99 20.73
N ALA A 10 8.10 4.30 20.29
CA ALA A 10 9.19 4.86 19.53
C ALA A 10 9.19 4.33 18.08
N VAL A 11 9.59 5.18 17.13
CA VAL A 11 9.64 4.78 15.71
C VAL A 11 11.03 5.04 15.13
N LEU A 12 11.69 3.97 14.70
CA LEU A 12 13.03 3.99 14.12
C LEU A 12 12.98 4.00 12.58
N SER A 13 13.94 4.69 11.97
CA SER A 13 14.22 4.63 10.54
C SER A 13 15.19 3.49 10.21
N GLU A 14 15.30 3.11 8.94
CA GLU A 14 16.32 2.14 8.49
C GLU A 14 17.73 2.64 8.77
N ILE A 15 17.95 3.96 8.80
CA ILE A 15 19.23 4.57 9.15
C ILE A 15 19.54 4.34 10.63
N ASP A 16 18.56 4.54 11.51
CA ASP A 16 18.74 4.31 12.96
C ASP A 16 19.10 2.84 13.23
N VAL A 17 18.37 1.92 12.60
CA VAL A 17 18.65 0.47 12.69
C VAL A 17 20.04 0.15 12.15
N SER A 18 20.42 0.72 11.01
CA SER A 18 21.74 0.52 10.42
C SER A 18 22.87 0.99 11.33
N ALA A 19 22.67 2.10 12.04
CA ALA A 19 23.63 2.65 12.99
C ALA A 19 23.77 1.76 14.23
N ILE A 20 22.65 1.26 14.78
CA ILE A 20 22.63 0.35 15.94
C ILE A 20 23.37 -0.95 15.63
N PHE A 21 23.08 -1.56 14.48
CA PHE A 21 23.69 -2.83 14.09
C PHE A 21 25.06 -2.68 13.41
N LYS A 22 25.52 -1.44 13.16
CA LYS A 22 26.76 -1.12 12.43
C LYS A 22 26.85 -1.81 11.06
N VAL A 23 25.74 -1.80 10.33
CA VAL A 23 25.65 -2.39 8.98
C VAL A 23 25.21 -1.35 7.97
N TYR A 24 25.37 -1.65 6.68
CA TYR A 24 24.91 -0.76 5.61
C TYR A 24 23.37 -0.67 5.60
N PRO A 25 22.78 0.53 5.38
CA PRO A 25 21.34 0.72 5.26
C PRO A 25 20.69 -0.19 4.20
N SER A 26 21.42 -0.48 3.12
CA SER A 26 20.95 -1.37 2.05
C SER A 26 20.71 -2.80 2.52
N LEU A 27 21.46 -3.28 3.52
CA LEU A 27 21.26 -4.61 4.12
C LEU A 27 19.98 -4.63 4.97
N ILE A 28 19.74 -3.58 5.75
CA ILE A 28 18.50 -3.41 6.51
C ILE A 28 17.31 -3.37 5.57
N SER A 29 17.38 -2.59 4.49
CA SER A 29 16.31 -2.47 3.50
C SER A 29 15.95 -3.82 2.86
N LYS A 30 16.96 -4.62 2.49
CA LYS A 30 16.77 -5.98 1.98
C LYS A 30 16.13 -6.90 3.02
N GLY A 31 16.59 -6.86 4.26
CA GLY A 31 16.05 -7.67 5.36
C GLY A 31 14.60 -7.32 5.68
N VAL A 32 14.27 -6.03 5.74
CA VAL A 32 12.90 -5.56 5.93
C VAL A 32 12.01 -6.05 4.79
N ARG A 33 12.44 -5.86 3.54
CA ARG A 33 11.67 -6.32 2.38
C ARG A 33 11.40 -7.82 2.41
N ALA A 34 12.43 -8.63 2.67
CA ALA A 34 12.28 -10.08 2.77
C ALA A 34 11.33 -10.49 3.92
N TYR A 35 11.38 -9.78 5.05
CA TYR A 35 10.48 -10.01 6.18
C TYR A 35 9.02 -9.67 5.84
N GLU A 36 8.79 -8.51 5.23
CA GLU A 36 7.46 -8.03 4.82
C GLU A 36 6.85 -8.94 3.74
N GLU A 37 7.63 -9.33 2.72
CA GLU A 37 7.20 -10.24 1.66
C GLU A 37 6.86 -11.63 2.21
N GLY A 38 7.71 -12.19 3.09
CA GLY A 38 7.51 -13.52 3.67
C GLY A 38 6.34 -13.63 4.64
N ARG A 39 5.89 -12.52 5.23
CA ARG A 39 4.80 -12.49 6.23
C ARG A 39 3.58 -11.71 5.79
N GLN A 40 3.61 -11.13 4.59
CA GLN A 40 2.54 -10.26 4.07
C GLN A 40 2.15 -9.15 5.08
N THR A 41 3.15 -8.64 5.81
CA THR A 41 3.00 -7.62 6.83
C THR A 41 3.86 -6.41 6.50
N ILE A 42 3.59 -5.29 7.15
CA ILE A 42 4.35 -4.05 6.98
C ILE A 42 5.00 -3.72 8.33
N LEU A 43 6.31 -3.46 8.33
CA LEU A 43 7.00 -3.10 9.57
C LEU A 43 6.75 -1.62 9.94
N PRO A 44 6.50 -1.33 11.24
CA PRO A 44 6.41 0.04 11.74
C PRO A 44 7.80 0.66 11.79
N ARG A 45 8.16 1.37 10.73
CA ARG A 45 9.38 2.18 10.61
C ARG A 45 9.01 3.62 10.29
N ARG A 46 9.93 4.56 10.49
CA ARG A 46 9.67 6.00 10.32
C ARG A 46 9.11 6.37 8.93
N GLY A 47 9.53 5.67 7.88
CA GLY A 47 8.97 5.85 6.53
C GLY A 47 7.57 5.27 6.33
N THR A 48 7.18 4.26 7.11
CA THR A 48 5.83 3.65 7.12
C THR A 48 4.87 4.46 7.99
N VAL A 49 5.26 4.73 9.25
CA VAL A 49 4.36 5.30 10.26
C VAL A 49 4.08 6.78 9.97
N HIS A 50 5.06 7.50 9.44
CA HIS A 50 4.93 8.94 9.13
C HIS A 50 4.78 9.23 7.64
N ASP A 51 4.59 8.21 6.79
CA ASP A 51 4.45 8.34 5.33
C ASP A 51 5.61 9.11 4.64
N LEU A 52 6.83 9.05 5.18
CA LEU A 52 7.98 9.87 4.76
C LEU A 52 8.77 9.33 3.54
N GLY A 53 8.23 8.37 2.78
CA GLY A 53 8.98 7.69 1.69
C GLY A 53 8.16 7.34 0.44
N ARG A 54 8.86 6.81 -0.58
CA ARG A 54 8.26 6.19 -1.79
C ARG A 54 7.64 4.83 -1.47
N SER A 55 6.79 4.77 -0.46
CA SER A 55 6.13 3.57 0.03
C SER A 55 4.96 3.17 -0.88
N VAL A 56 5.24 3.04 -2.18
CA VAL A 56 4.29 2.63 -3.22
C VAL A 56 3.65 1.28 -2.87
N SER A 57 4.35 0.45 -2.09
CA SER A 57 3.89 -0.82 -1.52
C SER A 57 2.83 -0.68 -0.41
N HIS A 58 2.88 0.33 0.47
CA HIS A 58 1.90 0.44 1.57
C HIS A 58 0.54 0.92 1.07
N LYS A 59 0.58 1.95 0.22
CA LYS A 59 -0.59 2.48 -0.46
C LYS A 59 -1.30 1.39 -1.28
N SER A 60 -0.56 0.56 -2.00
CA SER A 60 -1.15 -0.52 -2.81
C SER A 60 -1.78 -1.60 -1.96
N VAL A 61 -1.15 -1.98 -0.83
CA VAL A 61 -1.72 -2.93 0.14
C VAL A 61 -3.00 -2.38 0.77
N ILE A 62 -3.00 -1.11 1.22
CA ILE A 62 -4.19 -0.45 1.78
C ILE A 62 -5.35 -0.46 0.77
N CYS A 63 -5.09 -0.04 -0.47
CA CYS A 63 -6.10 -0.01 -1.53
C CYS A 63 -6.62 -1.40 -1.88
N ARG A 64 -5.73 -2.42 -1.93
CA ARG A 64 -6.10 -3.82 -2.18
C ARG A 64 -6.98 -4.37 -1.06
N LYS A 65 -6.59 -4.20 0.20
CA LYS A 65 -7.38 -4.64 1.36
C LYS A 65 -8.78 -4.03 1.34
N LYS A 66 -8.89 -2.75 0.98
CA LYS A 66 -10.21 -2.10 0.85
C LYS A 66 -11.05 -2.70 -0.27
N LEU A 67 -10.47 -2.88 -1.47
CA LEU A 67 -11.22 -3.26 -2.66
C LEU A 67 -11.52 -4.77 -2.78
N THR A 68 -10.64 -5.62 -2.27
CA THR A 68 -10.77 -7.09 -2.35
C THR A 68 -11.40 -7.68 -1.10
N GLU A 69 -10.95 -7.24 0.08
CA GLU A 69 -11.36 -7.81 1.37
C GLU A 69 -12.54 -7.03 2.01
N ASN A 70 -12.98 -5.92 1.39
CA ASN A 70 -14.04 -5.02 1.90
C ASN A 70 -13.84 -4.55 3.36
N LYS A 71 -12.59 -4.50 3.83
CA LYS A 71 -12.27 -4.12 5.21
C LYS A 71 -12.64 -2.66 5.51
N SER A 72 -12.96 -2.38 6.76
CA SER A 72 -13.17 -1.02 7.25
C SER A 72 -11.84 -0.25 7.34
N THR A 73 -11.89 1.08 7.30
CA THR A 73 -10.70 1.94 7.49
C THR A 73 -9.96 1.59 8.78
N SER A 74 -10.70 1.34 9.87
CA SER A 74 -10.11 0.99 11.17
C SER A 74 -9.36 -0.34 11.16
N GLN A 75 -9.92 -1.38 10.53
CA GLN A 75 -9.25 -2.68 10.38
C GLN A 75 -7.98 -2.55 9.53
N ILE A 76 -8.06 -1.81 8.42
CA ILE A 76 -6.89 -1.59 7.56
C ILE A 76 -5.82 -0.82 8.34
N ALA A 77 -6.19 0.24 9.05
CA ALA A 77 -5.29 1.04 9.89
C ALA A 77 -4.55 0.17 10.92
N GLN A 78 -5.26 -0.72 11.61
CA GLN A 78 -4.66 -1.66 12.56
C GLN A 78 -3.70 -2.64 11.87
N GLU A 79 -4.11 -3.25 10.76
CA GLU A 79 -3.30 -4.26 10.06
C GLU A 79 -2.09 -3.67 9.33
N THR A 80 -2.15 -2.40 8.91
CA THR A 80 -1.05 -1.73 8.22
C THR A 80 -0.23 -0.84 9.15
N HIS A 81 -0.55 -0.75 10.44
CA HIS A 81 0.08 0.18 11.38
C HIS A 81 0.04 1.64 10.91
N HIS A 82 -1.11 2.09 10.42
CA HIS A 82 -1.36 3.48 10.00
C HIS A 82 -2.45 4.09 10.87
N THR A 83 -2.55 5.42 10.88
CA THR A 83 -3.73 6.07 11.44
C THR A 83 -4.91 5.96 10.46
N PRO A 84 -6.16 5.97 10.95
CA PRO A 84 -7.34 6.00 10.08
C PRO A 84 -7.32 7.14 9.06
N GLU A 85 -6.82 8.31 9.45
CA GLU A 85 -6.72 9.49 8.58
C GLU A 85 -5.74 9.27 7.41
N ALA A 86 -4.63 8.57 7.67
CA ALA A 86 -3.68 8.20 6.62
C ALA A 86 -4.32 7.21 5.63
N VAL A 87 -5.05 6.21 6.14
CA VAL A 87 -5.80 5.26 5.29
C VAL A 87 -6.84 5.99 4.44
N ASP A 88 -7.65 6.87 5.03
CA ASP A 88 -8.68 7.61 4.31
C ASP A 88 -8.10 8.52 3.22
N ARG A 89 -6.92 9.11 3.45
CA ARG A 89 -6.20 9.87 2.42
C ARG A 89 -5.89 9.03 1.19
N TYR A 90 -5.43 7.79 1.37
CA TYR A 90 -5.15 6.87 0.26
C TYR A 90 -6.43 6.42 -0.44
N LEU A 91 -7.48 6.09 0.32
CA LEU A 91 -8.76 5.68 -0.25
C LEU A 91 -9.41 6.80 -1.05
N LYS A 92 -9.36 8.05 -0.57
CA LYS A 92 -9.82 9.22 -1.30
C LYS A 92 -9.11 9.36 -2.63
N GLY A 93 -7.78 9.23 -2.63
CA GLY A 93 -7.00 9.35 -3.87
C GLY A 93 -7.33 8.26 -4.90
N LEU A 94 -7.53 7.02 -4.42
CA LEU A 94 -8.01 5.92 -5.25
C LEU A 94 -9.39 6.23 -5.86
N SER A 95 -10.35 6.68 -5.06
CA SER A 95 -11.70 7.01 -5.53
C SER A 95 -11.70 8.12 -6.57
N GLN A 96 -10.87 9.15 -6.40
CA GLN A 96 -10.71 10.23 -7.38
C GLN A 96 -10.19 9.69 -8.72
N VAL A 97 -9.16 8.84 -8.71
CA VAL A 97 -8.63 8.25 -9.95
C VAL A 97 -9.62 7.30 -10.61
N VAL A 98 -10.35 6.48 -9.84
CA VAL A 98 -11.43 5.62 -10.37
C VAL A 98 -12.52 6.47 -11.05
N PHE A 99 -12.90 7.58 -10.44
CA PHE A 99 -13.89 8.49 -11.01
C PHE A 99 -13.41 9.12 -12.33
N CYS A 100 -12.20 9.69 -12.35
CA CYS A 100 -11.63 10.33 -13.55
C CYS A 100 -11.45 9.33 -14.70
N THR A 101 -10.91 8.14 -14.42
CA THR A 101 -10.76 7.09 -15.43
C THR A 101 -12.10 6.55 -15.93
N GLY A 102 -13.11 6.43 -15.06
CA GLY A 102 -14.47 6.08 -15.44
C GLY A 102 -15.15 7.13 -16.34
N LYS A 103 -14.70 8.38 -16.30
CA LYS A 103 -15.12 9.46 -17.20
C LYS A 103 -14.31 9.55 -18.50
N GLY A 104 -13.36 8.63 -18.73
CA GLY A 104 -12.53 8.61 -19.94
C GLY A 104 -11.39 9.64 -19.95
N MET A 105 -11.05 10.23 -18.81
CA MET A 105 -9.93 11.17 -18.71
C MET A 105 -8.58 10.46 -18.89
N ASN A 106 -7.65 11.10 -19.60
CA ASN A 106 -6.28 10.60 -19.72
C ASN A 106 -5.48 10.86 -18.41
N ILE A 107 -4.25 10.35 -18.34
CA ILE A 107 -3.40 10.45 -17.13
C ILE A 107 -3.08 11.91 -16.80
N LYS A 108 -2.83 12.76 -17.80
CA LYS A 108 -2.48 14.18 -17.60
C LYS A 108 -3.67 14.97 -17.07
N ASP A 109 -4.85 14.77 -17.66
CA ASP A 109 -6.09 15.42 -17.23
C ASP A 109 -6.46 14.96 -15.81
N THR A 110 -6.30 13.66 -15.53
CA THR A 110 -6.52 13.11 -14.19
C THR A 110 -5.55 13.71 -13.19
N SER A 111 -4.27 13.82 -13.54
CA SER A 111 -3.23 14.45 -12.70
C SER A 111 -3.59 15.90 -12.38
N PHE A 112 -4.02 16.66 -13.40
CA PHE A 112 -4.45 18.04 -13.25
C PHE A 112 -5.66 18.17 -12.31
N VAL A 113 -6.73 17.42 -12.55
CA VAL A 113 -7.97 17.49 -11.76
C VAL A 113 -7.76 17.04 -10.32
N THR A 114 -6.95 16.00 -10.10
CA THR A 114 -6.70 15.43 -8.78
C THR A 114 -5.58 16.12 -8.02
N SER A 115 -4.85 17.05 -8.66
CA SER A 115 -3.63 17.67 -8.12
C SER A 115 -2.57 16.66 -7.67
N MET A 116 -2.57 15.47 -8.28
CA MET A 116 -1.59 14.41 -8.05
C MET A 116 -0.52 14.46 -9.13
N SER A 117 0.68 13.94 -8.86
CA SER A 117 1.69 13.76 -9.92
C SER A 117 1.26 12.69 -10.92
N GLU A 118 1.67 12.82 -12.18
CA GLU A 118 1.40 11.81 -13.22
C GLU A 118 1.89 10.42 -12.81
N GLY A 119 3.04 10.33 -12.13
CA GLY A 119 3.56 9.08 -11.57
C GLY A 119 2.63 8.45 -10.53
N LEU A 120 2.00 9.27 -9.68
CA LEU A 120 1.06 8.79 -8.65
C LEU A 120 -0.25 8.31 -9.28
N VAL A 121 -0.73 9.01 -10.30
CA VAL A 121 -1.90 8.60 -11.10
C VAL A 121 -1.63 7.26 -11.79
N ASN A 122 -0.48 7.12 -12.46
CA ASN A 122 -0.07 5.87 -13.10
C ASN A 122 -0.04 4.69 -12.13
N GLN A 123 0.46 4.89 -10.91
CA GLN A 123 0.44 3.85 -9.88
C GLN A 123 -0.98 3.42 -9.51
N TYR A 124 -1.92 4.37 -9.35
CA TYR A 124 -3.32 4.04 -9.07
C TYR A 124 -3.99 3.34 -10.25
N VAL A 125 -3.75 3.79 -11.49
CA VAL A 125 -4.28 3.15 -12.70
C VAL A 125 -3.76 1.72 -12.82
N GLY A 126 -2.45 1.51 -12.64
CA GLY A 126 -1.86 0.17 -12.63
C GLY A 126 -2.46 -0.73 -11.55
N LEU A 127 -2.69 -0.20 -10.35
CA LEU A 127 -3.37 -0.93 -9.28
C LEU A 127 -4.80 -1.34 -9.67
N ILE A 128 -5.59 -0.43 -10.25
CA ILE A 128 -6.96 -0.72 -10.70
C ILE A 128 -6.95 -1.81 -11.78
N SER A 129 -6.02 -1.75 -12.73
CA SER A 129 -5.89 -2.74 -13.82
C SER A 129 -5.54 -4.13 -13.29
N ASN A 130 -4.56 -4.24 -12.40
CA ASN A 130 -4.19 -5.50 -11.76
C ASN A 130 -5.37 -6.10 -10.99
N LEU A 131 -6.12 -5.27 -10.25
CA LEU A 131 -7.29 -5.74 -9.49
C LEU A 131 -8.45 -6.19 -10.38
N LYS A 132 -8.67 -5.56 -11.54
CA LYS A 132 -9.66 -6.03 -12.52
C LYS A 132 -9.29 -7.40 -13.08
N GLN A 133 -8.00 -7.63 -13.34
CA GLN A 133 -7.50 -8.94 -13.77
C GLN A 133 -7.67 -10.00 -12.69
N ASP A 134 -7.37 -9.66 -11.43
CA ASP A 134 -7.59 -10.58 -10.30
C ASP A 134 -9.07 -10.97 -10.18
N LYS A 135 -10.00 -10.01 -10.18
CA LYS A 135 -11.45 -10.31 -10.16
C LYS A 135 -11.90 -11.17 -11.35
N ALA A 136 -11.39 -10.91 -12.55
CA ALA A 136 -11.70 -11.71 -13.73
C ALA A 136 -11.14 -13.14 -13.63
N CYS A 137 -9.96 -13.31 -13.02
CA CYS A 137 -9.35 -14.60 -12.73
C CYS A 137 -10.16 -15.40 -11.68
N PHE A 138 -10.60 -14.75 -10.61
CA PHE A 138 -11.44 -15.38 -9.58
C PHE A 138 -12.79 -15.86 -10.12
N ILE A 139 -13.42 -15.11 -11.04
CA ILE A 139 -14.67 -15.54 -11.68
C ILE A 139 -14.45 -16.77 -12.57
N LYS A 140 -13.35 -16.84 -13.33
CA LYS A 140 -13.04 -17.99 -14.19
C LYS A 140 -12.80 -19.27 -13.38
N HIS A 141 -12.10 -19.19 -12.25
CA HIS A 141 -11.88 -20.35 -11.39
C HIS A 141 -13.13 -20.81 -10.62
N ALA A 142 -14.06 -19.92 -10.32
CA ALA A 142 -15.34 -20.28 -9.69
C ALA A 142 -16.32 -20.96 -10.66
N THR A 143 -16.18 -20.75 -11.97
CA THR A 143 -17.02 -21.39 -12.99
C THR A 143 -16.52 -22.77 -13.43
N ASP A 144 -15.21 -23.06 -13.31
CA ASP A 144 -14.63 -24.37 -13.64
C ASP A 144 -14.84 -25.43 -12.53
N GLY A 145 -15.31 -25.04 -11.34
CA GLY A 145 -15.61 -25.95 -10.23
C GLY A 145 -17.05 -26.49 -10.18
N LYS A 146 -17.83 -26.28 -11.24
CA LYS A 146 -19.24 -26.71 -11.35
C LYS A 146 -19.49 -27.63 -12.55
N GLU A 147 -18.53 -28.47 -12.90
CA GLU A 147 -18.78 -29.69 -13.66
C GLU A 147 -18.04 -30.85 -12.99
N THR A 148 -18.71 -31.52 -12.05
CA THR A 148 -18.67 -32.98 -11.82
C THR A 148 -19.77 -33.36 -10.83
#